data_AF-M1EKC4-F1
#
_entry.id   AF-M1EKC4-F1
#
_cell.length_a   1.000
_cell.length_b   1.000
_cell.length_c   1.000
_cell.angle_alpha   90.00
_cell.angle_beta   90.00
_cell.angle_gamma   90.00
#
_symmetry.space_group_name_H-M   'P 1'
#
loop_
_entity.id
_entity.type
_entity.pdbx_description
1 polymer ?
#
loop_
_entity_poly.entity_id
_entity_poly.type
_entity_poly.pdbx_seq_one_letter_code
_entity_poly.pdbx_strand_id
1 'polypeptide(L)'
;SAISMELWQEAFKAVEDIHGLFTLSKKPPKPQLMANYYNKVSTVFWKSGNALFHASTLHRLYHLSREMRKNLTQEEMQRMSTRVLLATLSIPITPERTDIARLLDMDGIIVEKQRRLATLLGLQAPPTRIGLINDMVRFNVLQYVVPEVKDLYNWLEVEFNPLKLCERVTKVLNWVREQPEKEPELQQYVPQLQNNTILRLLQQVAQIYQSIEFSRLTSLVPFVDAFQLERAIVDAARHCDLQVRIDHTSRTLSFGSDLNYATREDAPIGPHLQSMPSEQIRNQLTAMSSVLAKALEVIKPAHILQEKEEQHQLAVTAYLKNSRKEHQRILARRQTIEERKERLESLNIQREKEELEQREAELQKVRKAEEERLRQEAKEREKERILQEHEQIKKKTVRERLEQIKKTELGAKAFKDIDIEDLEELDPDFIMAKQVEQLEKEKKELQERLKNQEKKIDYFERAKRLEEIPLIKSAYEEQRIKDMDLWEQQEEERITTMQLEREKALEHKNRMSRMLEDRDLFVMRLKAARQSVYEEKLKQFEERLAEERHNRLEERKRQRKEERRITYHREKEEEEQRRAEEQML
;
A
#
# COMPACT_ATOMS: atom_id res chain seq x y z
N SER A 1 8.38 11.14 27.72
CA SER A 1 7.05 11.05 28.34
C SER A 1 6.14 10.08 27.58
N ALA A 2 5.73 10.38 26.33
CA ALA A 2 4.85 9.47 25.57
C ALA A 2 5.42 8.04 25.41
N ILE A 3 6.71 7.91 25.06
CA ILE A 3 7.38 6.60 24.94
C ILE A 3 7.42 5.84 26.28
N SER A 4 7.65 6.52 27.40
CA SER A 4 7.71 5.89 28.73
C SER A 4 6.33 5.46 29.25
N MET A 5 5.27 6.06 28.73
CA MET A 5 3.87 5.70 29.01
C MET A 5 3.28 4.76 27.94
N GLU A 6 4.10 4.28 27.00
CA GLU A 6 3.69 3.42 25.88
C GLU A 6 2.58 3.99 24.98
N LEU A 7 2.43 5.33 24.95
CA LEU A 7 1.50 6.04 24.08
C LEU A 7 2.11 6.21 22.68
N TRP A 8 2.20 5.12 21.92
CA TRP A 8 2.90 5.09 20.63
C TRP A 8 2.30 6.00 19.55
N GLN A 9 0.98 6.18 19.55
CA GLN A 9 0.30 7.10 18.63
C GLN A 9 0.66 8.57 18.91
N GLU A 10 0.68 8.96 20.19
CA GLU A 10 1.08 10.31 20.61
C GLU A 10 2.59 10.53 20.42
N ALA A 11 3.40 9.49 20.63
CA ALA A 11 4.81 9.52 20.28
C ALA A 11 5.02 9.74 18.78
N PHE A 12 4.20 9.12 17.93
CA PHE A 12 4.26 9.32 16.49
C PHE A 12 3.85 10.74 16.08
N LYS A 13 2.72 11.27 16.60
CA LYS A 13 2.31 12.66 16.37
C LYS A 13 3.39 13.66 16.78
N ALA A 14 4.02 13.44 17.93
CA ALA A 14 5.14 14.28 18.38
C ALA A 14 6.34 14.23 17.42
N VAL A 15 6.59 13.11 16.75
CA VAL A 15 7.64 13.01 15.70
C VAL A 15 7.26 13.84 14.47
N GLU A 16 5.99 13.84 14.08
CA GLU A 16 5.48 14.68 12.97
C GLU A 16 5.58 16.17 13.30
N ASP A 17 5.19 16.57 14.51
CA ASP A 17 5.29 17.95 14.97
C ASP A 17 6.75 18.43 14.99
N ILE A 18 7.67 17.61 15.52
CA ILE A 18 9.10 17.93 15.52
C ILE A 18 9.65 18.05 14.10
N HIS A 19 9.23 17.17 13.18
CA HIS A 19 9.61 17.27 11.77
C HIS A 19 9.07 18.56 11.12
N GLY A 20 7.82 18.94 11.40
CA GLY A 20 7.24 20.21 10.96
C GLY A 20 7.99 21.43 11.51
N LEU A 21 8.48 21.37 12.75
CA LEU A 21 9.33 22.42 13.30
C LEU A 21 10.70 22.50 12.60
N PHE A 22 11.26 21.38 12.16
CA PHE A 22 12.51 21.38 11.38
C PHE A 22 12.34 22.02 10.00
N THR A 23 11.21 21.80 9.32
CA THR A 23 10.95 22.42 8.01
C THR A 23 10.66 23.92 8.12
N LEU A 24 10.05 24.37 9.22
CA LEU A 24 9.84 25.78 9.52
C LEU A 24 11.14 26.51 9.90
N SER A 25 12.08 25.81 10.53
CA SER A 25 13.36 26.40 10.94
C SER A 25 14.30 26.60 9.76
N LYS A 26 14.75 27.83 9.54
CA LYS A 26 15.78 28.16 8.54
C LYS A 26 17.20 27.70 8.92
N LYS A 27 17.45 27.44 10.22
CA LYS A 27 18.77 27.02 10.72
C LYS A 27 18.74 25.55 11.10
N PRO A 28 19.80 24.77 10.77
CA PRO A 28 19.87 23.39 11.18
C PRO A 28 19.97 23.30 12.72
N PRO A 29 19.20 22.39 13.35
CA PRO A 29 19.25 22.17 14.79
C PRO A 29 20.60 21.62 15.24
N LYS A 30 20.91 21.75 16.53
CA LYS A 30 22.16 21.25 17.12
C LYS A 30 22.31 19.74 16.89
N PRO A 31 23.47 19.24 16.43
CA PRO A 31 23.66 17.81 16.15
C PRO A 31 23.40 16.87 17.33
N GLN A 32 23.70 17.28 18.56
CA GLN A 32 23.41 16.48 19.77
C GLN A 32 21.90 16.28 19.97
N LEU A 33 21.10 17.30 19.71
CA LEU A 33 19.65 17.23 19.83
C LEU A 33 19.05 16.36 18.73
N MET A 34 19.59 16.46 17.51
CA MET A 34 19.23 15.57 16.40
C MET A 34 19.61 14.11 16.66
N ALA A 35 20.76 13.84 17.29
CA ALA A 35 21.15 12.49 17.66
C ALA A 35 20.18 11.88 18.69
N ASN A 36 19.77 12.65 19.69
CA ASN A 36 18.75 12.23 20.66
C ASN A 36 17.39 11.99 19.98
N TYR A 37 16.99 12.86 19.05
CA TYR A 37 15.78 12.69 18.26
C TYR A 37 15.83 11.36 17.49
N TYR A 38 16.85 11.11 16.67
CA TYR A 38 16.96 9.87 15.90
C TYR A 38 17.03 8.62 16.79
N ASN A 39 17.66 8.69 17.96
CA ASN A 39 17.66 7.59 18.93
C ASN A 39 16.23 7.28 19.39
N LYS A 40 15.44 8.28 19.80
CA LYS A 40 14.04 8.08 20.22
C LYS A 40 13.13 7.61 19.07
N VAL A 41 13.30 8.19 17.89
CA VAL A 41 12.55 7.78 16.69
C VAL A 41 12.87 6.32 16.32
N SER A 42 14.13 5.89 16.46
CA SER A 42 14.50 4.49 16.24
C SER A 42 13.74 3.54 17.15
N THR A 43 13.55 3.88 18.43
CA THR A 43 12.76 3.08 19.38
C THR A 43 11.28 3.03 18.97
N VAL A 44 10.70 4.16 18.54
CA VAL A 44 9.31 4.21 18.07
C VAL A 44 9.09 3.31 16.86
N PHE A 45 9.99 3.35 15.87
CA PHE A 45 9.87 2.48 14.69
C PHE A 45 10.02 1.00 15.01
N TRP A 46 10.93 0.66 15.94
CA TRP A 46 11.09 -0.72 16.39
C TRP A 46 9.81 -1.27 17.04
N LYS A 47 9.23 -0.50 17.98
CA LYS A 47 8.01 -0.90 18.69
C LYS A 47 6.77 -0.90 17.81
N SER A 48 6.79 -0.14 16.72
CA SER A 48 5.74 -0.14 15.68
C SER A 48 5.87 -1.27 14.65
N GLY A 49 6.86 -2.17 14.80
CA GLY A 49 7.12 -3.27 13.85
C GLY A 49 7.82 -2.87 12.55
N ASN A 50 8.20 -1.60 12.38
CA ASN A 50 8.82 -1.10 11.15
C ASN A 50 10.35 -1.19 11.22
N ALA A 51 10.89 -2.41 11.18
CA ALA A 51 12.34 -2.68 11.25
C ALA A 51 13.15 -1.94 10.16
N LEU A 52 12.56 -1.75 8.98
CA LEU A 52 13.18 -1.02 7.86
C LEU A 52 13.44 0.46 8.20
N PHE A 53 12.44 1.17 8.73
CA PHE A 53 12.59 2.56 9.16
C PHE A 53 13.45 2.68 10.43
N HIS A 54 13.38 1.69 11.32
CA HIS A 54 14.30 1.59 12.45
C HIS A 54 15.76 1.55 11.99
N ALA A 55 16.12 0.63 11.09
CA ALA A 55 17.47 0.57 10.54
C ALA A 55 17.87 1.87 9.82
N SER A 56 16.97 2.44 8.99
CA SER A 56 17.21 3.71 8.31
C SER A 56 17.50 4.87 9.28
N THR A 57 16.77 4.96 10.40
CA THR A 57 17.07 5.97 11.45
C THR A 57 18.43 5.74 12.10
N LEU A 58 18.85 4.49 12.30
CA LEU A 58 20.16 4.18 12.87
C LEU A 58 21.29 4.51 11.90
N HIS A 59 21.10 4.28 10.58
CA HIS A 59 22.02 4.78 9.55
C HIS A 59 22.16 6.30 9.64
N ARG A 60 21.04 7.03 9.72
CA ARG A 60 21.07 8.48 9.84
C ARG A 60 21.77 8.96 11.12
N LEU A 61 21.52 8.28 12.24
CA LEU A 61 22.18 8.53 13.52
C LEU A 61 23.69 8.28 13.42
N TYR A 62 24.11 7.18 12.77
CA TYR A 62 25.51 6.85 12.54
C TYR A 62 26.22 7.92 11.71
N HIS A 63 25.63 8.33 10.59
CA HIS A 63 26.16 9.41 9.75
C HIS A 63 26.31 10.72 10.51
N LEU A 64 25.25 11.13 11.20
CA LEU A 64 25.25 12.36 11.98
C LEU A 64 26.33 12.35 13.07
N SER A 65 26.46 11.24 13.80
CA SER A 65 27.46 11.10 14.86
C SER A 65 28.88 11.10 14.30
N ARG A 66 29.12 10.46 13.15
CA ARG A 66 30.44 10.42 12.52
C ARG A 66 30.88 11.77 11.97
N GLU A 67 29.97 12.54 11.35
CA GLU A 67 30.30 13.83 10.74
C GLU A 67 30.43 14.96 11.77
N MET A 68 29.62 14.93 12.83
CA MET A 68 29.47 16.09 13.72
C MET A 68 30.19 15.94 15.07
N ARG A 69 30.57 14.72 15.50
CA ARG A 69 31.33 14.50 16.74
C ARG A 69 32.81 14.23 16.44
N LYS A 70 33.65 15.25 16.68
CA LYS A 70 35.12 15.15 16.47
C LYS A 70 35.85 14.24 17.48
N ASN A 71 35.22 13.92 18.62
CA ASN A 71 35.81 13.13 19.71
C ASN A 71 35.03 11.82 19.98
N LEU A 72 34.67 11.06 18.94
CA LEU A 72 33.99 9.78 19.13
C LEU A 72 35.01 8.71 19.53
N THR A 73 34.76 7.98 20.63
CA THR A 73 35.66 6.89 21.05
C THR A 73 35.53 5.71 20.11
N GLN A 74 36.61 4.93 20.00
CA GLN A 74 36.61 3.73 19.15
C GLN A 74 35.55 2.71 19.61
N GLU A 75 35.36 2.58 20.93
CA GLU A 75 34.35 1.68 21.52
C GLU A 75 32.92 2.12 21.19
N GLU A 76 32.62 3.42 21.29
CA GLU A 76 31.30 3.95 20.89
C GLU A 76 31.06 3.78 19.38
N MET A 77 32.07 4.03 18.55
CA MET A 77 31.99 3.80 17.11
C MET A 77 31.72 2.32 16.80
N GLN A 78 32.39 1.41 17.52
CA GLN A 78 32.19 -0.03 17.35
C GLN A 78 30.79 -0.48 17.76
N ARG A 79 30.29 0.02 18.89
CA ARG A 79 28.94 -0.23 19.36
C ARG A 79 27.89 0.25 18.37
N MET A 80 28.01 1.49 17.89
CA MET A 80 27.09 2.06 16.90
C MET A 80 27.12 1.29 15.58
N SER A 81 28.31 0.94 15.09
CA SER A 81 28.48 0.20 13.83
C SER A 81 27.88 -1.20 13.92
N THR A 82 28.11 -1.89 15.03
CA THR A 82 27.54 -3.21 15.33
C THR A 82 26.02 -3.15 15.40
N ARG A 83 25.46 -2.13 16.06
CA ARG A 83 24.01 -1.91 16.13
C ARG A 83 23.40 -1.64 14.75
N VAL A 84 24.06 -0.82 13.92
CA VAL A 84 23.59 -0.55 12.54
C VAL A 84 23.63 -1.81 11.68
N LEU A 85 24.70 -2.60 11.75
CA LEU A 85 24.82 -3.86 11.02
C LEU A 85 23.71 -4.82 11.41
N LEU A 86 23.55 -5.09 12.71
CA LEU A 86 22.54 -6.04 13.19
C LEU A 86 21.12 -5.56 12.88
N ALA A 87 20.82 -4.28 13.06
CA ALA A 87 19.52 -3.71 12.69
C ALA A 87 19.23 -3.85 11.18
N THR A 88 20.23 -3.61 10.33
CA THR A 88 20.09 -3.72 8.86
C THR A 88 19.88 -5.17 8.42
N LEU A 89 20.64 -6.11 8.99
CA LEU A 89 20.49 -7.54 8.69
C LEU A 89 19.22 -8.15 9.29
N SER A 90 18.67 -7.55 10.33
CA SER A 90 17.39 -7.93 10.96
C SER A 90 16.15 -7.43 10.23
N ILE A 91 16.29 -6.61 9.19
CA ILE A 91 15.14 -6.21 8.37
C ILE A 91 14.60 -7.48 7.70
N PRO A 92 13.30 -7.82 7.87
CA PRO A 92 12.69 -8.94 7.18
C PRO A 92 13.00 -8.90 5.69
N ILE A 93 13.50 -10.01 5.14
CA ILE A 93 13.86 -10.09 3.71
C ILE A 93 12.62 -9.86 2.85
N THR A 94 11.48 -10.30 3.33
CA THR A 94 10.20 -10.23 2.64
C THR A 94 9.36 -9.18 3.36
N PRO A 95 8.81 -8.20 2.63
CA PRO A 95 8.00 -7.18 3.27
C PRO A 95 6.75 -7.83 3.86
N GLU A 96 6.43 -7.51 5.11
CA GLU A 96 5.16 -7.89 5.73
C GLU A 96 4.00 -7.26 4.95
N ARG A 97 3.51 -7.98 3.94
CA ARG A 97 2.27 -7.64 3.27
C ARG A 97 1.17 -8.31 4.07
N THR A 98 0.45 -7.53 4.86
CA THR A 98 -0.73 -8.05 5.53
C THR A 98 -1.73 -8.43 4.45
N ASP A 99 -2.07 -9.72 4.33
CA ASP A 99 -3.11 -10.17 3.39
C ASP A 99 -4.44 -9.46 3.62
N ILE A 100 -4.64 -8.92 4.83
CA ILE A 100 -5.72 -8.02 5.21
C ILE A 100 -5.75 -6.76 4.33
N ALA A 101 -4.59 -6.15 4.01
CA ALA A 101 -4.55 -4.95 3.17
C ALA A 101 -4.89 -5.25 1.71
N ARG A 102 -4.48 -6.42 1.18
CA ARG A 102 -4.93 -6.88 -0.13
C ARG A 102 -6.42 -7.22 -0.15
N LEU A 103 -6.91 -7.89 0.89
CA LEU A 103 -8.34 -8.23 1.02
C LEU A 103 -9.23 -6.98 1.08
N LEU A 104 -8.70 -5.88 1.63
CA LEU A 104 -9.38 -4.60 1.75
C LEU A 104 -9.09 -3.64 0.58
N ASP A 105 -8.34 -4.06 -0.45
CA ASP A 105 -7.88 -3.22 -1.58
C ASP A 105 -7.15 -1.92 -1.15
N MET A 106 -6.42 -1.97 -0.04
CA MET A 106 -5.71 -0.83 0.56
C MET A 106 -4.21 -0.80 0.22
N ASP A 107 -3.77 -1.49 -0.84
CA ASP A 107 -2.36 -1.57 -1.23
C ASP A 107 -1.74 -0.18 -1.52
N GLY A 108 -2.53 0.76 -2.06
CA GLY A 108 -2.10 2.15 -2.26
C GLY A 108 -1.76 2.88 -0.96
N ILE A 109 -2.48 2.58 0.13
CA ILE A 109 -2.27 3.20 1.44
C ILE A 109 -0.93 2.76 2.04
N ILE A 110 -0.48 1.52 1.79
CA ILE A 110 0.82 1.04 2.29
C ILE A 110 1.95 1.87 1.70
N VAL A 111 1.92 2.09 0.38
CA VAL A 111 2.95 2.85 -0.34
C VAL A 111 2.94 4.32 0.12
N GLU A 112 1.76 4.92 0.26
CA GLU A 112 1.61 6.30 0.72
C GLU A 112 2.08 6.47 2.18
N LYS A 113 1.74 5.53 3.06
CA LYS A 113 2.23 5.49 4.44
C LYS A 113 3.75 5.41 4.47
N GLN A 114 4.36 4.53 3.68
CA GLN A 114 5.82 4.42 3.59
C GLN A 114 6.46 5.71 3.07
N ARG A 115 5.86 6.39 2.08
CA ARG A 115 6.33 7.71 1.61
C ARG A 115 6.25 8.77 2.70
N ARG A 116 5.12 8.86 3.42
CA ARG A 116 4.96 9.78 4.56
C ARG A 116 6.02 9.53 5.63
N LEU A 117 6.26 8.25 5.97
CA LEU A 117 7.33 7.88 6.92
C LEU A 117 8.71 8.29 6.40
N ALA A 118 9.01 8.09 5.12
CA ALA A 118 10.29 8.49 4.53
C ALA A 118 10.52 10.00 4.62
N THR A 119 9.48 10.80 4.33
CA THR A 119 9.50 12.25 4.46
C THR A 119 9.83 12.67 5.90
N LEU A 120 9.25 12.01 6.91
CA LEU A 120 9.55 12.30 8.33
C LEU A 120 11.03 12.11 8.70
N LEU A 121 11.73 11.17 8.07
CA LEU A 121 13.18 11.00 8.24
C LEU A 121 14.02 11.98 7.39
N GLY A 122 13.40 12.76 6.50
CA GLY A 122 14.06 13.62 5.53
C GLY A 122 14.57 12.86 4.30
N LEU A 123 14.00 11.70 3.99
CA LEU A 123 14.33 10.91 2.79
C LEU A 123 13.37 11.28 1.65
N GLN A 124 13.92 11.39 0.43
CA GLN A 124 13.12 11.69 -0.77
C GLN A 124 12.31 10.47 -1.26
N ALA A 125 12.78 9.26 -0.95
CA ALA A 125 12.16 8.02 -1.34
C ALA A 125 12.13 7.05 -0.15
N PRO A 126 11.15 6.13 -0.09
CA PRO A 126 11.12 5.10 0.94
C PRO A 126 12.38 4.23 0.83
N PRO A 127 13.09 3.99 1.96
CA PRO A 127 14.29 3.17 1.95
C PRO A 127 13.94 1.72 1.60
N THR A 128 14.88 0.98 1.02
CA THR A 128 14.75 -0.46 0.78
C THR A 128 15.84 -1.22 1.52
N ARG A 129 15.60 -2.49 1.85
CA ARG A 129 16.57 -3.33 2.55
C ARG A 129 17.90 -3.39 1.78
N ILE A 130 17.84 -3.63 0.48
CA ILE A 130 19.01 -3.70 -0.41
C ILE A 130 19.73 -2.35 -0.45
N GLY A 131 18.98 -1.24 -0.52
CA GLY A 131 19.56 0.11 -0.48
C GLY A 131 20.36 0.37 0.80
N LEU A 132 19.80 0.03 1.97
CA LEU A 132 20.48 0.19 3.26
C LEU A 132 21.72 -0.71 3.40
N ILE A 133 21.70 -1.92 2.83
CA ILE A 133 22.88 -2.79 2.78
C ILE A 133 23.98 -2.19 1.89
N ASN A 134 23.61 -1.68 0.72
CA ASN A 134 24.56 -1.03 -0.18
C ASN A 134 25.16 0.22 0.45
N ASP A 135 24.38 1.01 1.17
CA ASP A 135 24.85 2.17 1.93
C ASP A 135 25.83 1.74 3.03
N MET A 136 25.53 0.68 3.78
CA MET A 136 26.43 0.14 4.82
C MET A 136 27.82 -0.21 4.26
N VAL A 137 27.86 -0.84 3.08
CA VAL A 137 29.11 -1.19 2.39
C VAL A 137 29.79 0.07 1.85
N ARG A 138 29.07 0.96 1.17
CA ARG A 138 29.58 2.21 0.61
C ARG A 138 30.24 3.10 1.67
N PHE A 139 29.70 3.10 2.88
CA PHE A 139 30.19 3.91 3.99
C PHE A 139 31.20 3.19 4.89
N ASN A 140 31.65 1.99 4.51
CA ASN A 140 32.65 1.18 5.21
C ASN A 140 32.32 0.92 6.69
N VAL A 141 31.04 0.73 7.03
CA VAL A 141 30.61 0.45 8.41
C VAL A 141 31.27 -0.84 8.93
N LEU A 142 31.44 -1.84 8.06
CA LEU A 142 32.07 -3.14 8.36
C LEU A 142 33.50 -3.06 8.92
N GLN A 143 34.23 -1.96 8.70
CA GLN A 143 35.57 -1.77 9.26
C GLN A 143 35.54 -1.56 10.78
N TYR A 144 34.46 -0.95 11.27
CA TYR A 144 34.30 -0.57 12.67
C TYR A 144 33.38 -1.54 13.41
N VAL A 145 32.96 -2.64 12.80
CA VAL A 145 32.14 -3.65 13.45
C VAL A 145 33.02 -4.59 14.30
N VAL A 146 32.46 -5.09 15.40
CA VAL A 146 33.10 -6.10 16.25
C VAL A 146 33.41 -7.37 15.42
N PRO A 147 34.64 -7.91 15.46
CA PRO A 147 35.06 -9.02 14.59
C PRO A 147 34.12 -10.24 14.60
N GLU A 148 33.56 -10.57 15.76
CA GLU A 148 32.68 -11.71 15.99
C GLU A 148 31.38 -11.66 15.19
N VAL A 149 30.86 -10.46 14.88
CA VAL A 149 29.63 -10.27 14.08
C VAL A 149 29.92 -9.82 12.65
N LYS A 150 31.18 -9.48 12.33
CA LYS A 150 31.57 -8.86 11.05
C LYS A 150 31.27 -9.75 9.85
N ASP A 151 31.53 -11.04 9.97
CA ASP A 151 31.35 -12.01 8.90
C ASP A 151 29.87 -12.36 8.64
N LEU A 152 28.95 -11.94 9.51
CA LEU A 152 27.52 -12.17 9.36
C LEU A 152 26.97 -11.60 8.05
N TYR A 153 27.48 -10.43 7.63
CA TYR A 153 27.12 -9.84 6.34
C TYR A 153 27.49 -10.76 5.17
N ASN A 154 28.71 -11.29 5.17
CA ASN A 154 29.19 -12.17 4.11
C ASN A 154 28.37 -13.46 4.06
N TRP A 155 28.07 -14.07 5.22
CA TRP A 155 27.31 -15.32 5.26
C TRP A 155 25.85 -15.17 4.81
N LEU A 156 25.19 -14.04 5.09
CA LEU A 156 23.77 -13.84 4.76
C LEU A 156 23.53 -13.26 3.37
N GLU A 157 24.45 -12.46 2.83
CA GLU A 157 24.24 -11.72 1.57
C GLU A 157 25.16 -12.14 0.42
N VAL A 158 26.32 -12.73 0.70
CA VAL A 158 27.37 -12.96 -0.33
C VAL A 158 27.66 -14.44 -0.55
N GLU A 159 27.92 -15.19 0.53
CA GLU A 159 28.32 -16.59 0.44
C GLU A 159 27.12 -17.53 0.25
N PHE A 160 27.27 -18.48 -0.67
CA PHE A 160 26.33 -19.56 -0.89
C PHE A 160 26.85 -20.84 -0.22
N ASN A 161 26.37 -21.14 1.00
CA ASN A 161 26.80 -22.32 1.76
C ASN A 161 25.71 -22.81 2.74
N PRO A 162 24.66 -23.49 2.23
CA PRO A 162 23.49 -23.82 3.05
C PRO A 162 23.82 -24.75 4.23
N LEU A 163 24.78 -25.67 4.08
CA LEU A 163 25.06 -26.66 5.12
C LEU A 163 25.75 -26.08 6.36
N LYS A 164 26.54 -25.00 6.20
CA LYS A 164 27.31 -24.38 7.29
C LYS A 164 26.72 -23.07 7.78
N LEU A 165 25.77 -22.47 7.03
CA LEU A 165 25.18 -21.16 7.35
C LEU A 165 24.62 -21.11 8.78
N CYS A 166 23.72 -22.04 9.12
CA CYS A 166 23.06 -22.04 10.41
C CYS A 166 24.02 -22.28 11.58
N GLU A 167 25.03 -23.14 11.43
CA GLU A 167 26.06 -23.35 12.47
C GLU A 167 26.86 -22.06 12.73
N ARG A 168 27.28 -21.38 11.66
CA ARG A 168 28.04 -20.11 11.74
C ARG A 168 27.21 -19.01 12.40
N VAL A 169 25.96 -18.83 11.98
CA VAL A 169 25.06 -17.83 12.56
C VAL A 169 24.73 -18.15 14.02
N THR A 170 24.60 -19.43 14.39
CA THR A 170 24.34 -19.84 15.78
C THR A 170 25.42 -19.35 16.74
N LYS A 171 26.71 -19.41 16.32
CA LYS A 171 27.83 -18.90 17.12
C LYS A 171 27.69 -17.40 17.40
N VAL A 172 27.29 -16.64 16.39
CA VAL A 172 27.05 -15.19 16.52
C VAL A 172 25.82 -14.90 17.38
N LEU A 173 24.73 -15.64 17.20
CA LEU A 173 23.52 -15.46 18.01
C LEU A 173 23.78 -15.77 19.49
N ASN A 174 24.57 -16.80 19.80
CA ASN A 174 24.97 -17.13 21.16
C ASN A 174 25.87 -16.03 21.76
N TRP A 175 26.85 -15.54 20.99
CA TRP A 175 27.68 -14.40 21.42
C TRP A 175 26.86 -13.15 21.75
N VAL A 176 25.82 -12.84 20.95
CA VAL A 176 24.90 -11.75 21.26
C VAL A 176 24.15 -12.05 22.55
N ARG A 177 23.57 -13.26 22.71
CA ARG A 177 22.81 -13.66 23.90
C ARG A 177 23.61 -13.66 25.19
N GLU A 178 24.91 -13.92 25.13
CA GLU A 178 25.82 -13.92 26.29
C GLU A 178 26.13 -12.51 26.82
N GLN A 179 25.73 -11.44 26.11
CA GLN A 179 26.02 -10.05 26.50
C GLN A 179 24.77 -9.20 26.81
N PRO A 180 23.84 -9.65 27.66
CA PRO A 180 22.63 -8.88 27.97
C PRO A 180 22.92 -7.61 28.79
N GLU A 181 23.94 -7.64 29.65
CA GLU A 181 24.29 -6.50 30.52
C GLU A 181 25.13 -5.44 29.80
N LYS A 182 26.03 -5.87 28.90
CA LYS A 182 26.91 -4.97 28.15
C LYS A 182 26.15 -4.26 27.03
N GLU A 183 25.32 -5.00 26.29
CA GLU A 183 24.64 -4.53 25.09
C GLU A 183 23.16 -5.00 25.01
N PRO A 184 22.28 -4.48 25.90
CA PRO A 184 20.88 -4.93 25.96
C PRO A 184 20.10 -4.62 24.67
N GLU A 185 20.47 -3.55 23.95
CA GLU A 185 19.80 -3.14 22.71
C GLU A 185 20.02 -4.13 21.56
N LEU A 186 21.03 -5.00 21.62
CA LEU A 186 21.30 -5.98 20.56
C LEU A 186 20.42 -7.22 20.68
N GLN A 187 19.92 -7.52 21.88
CA GLN A 187 19.08 -8.70 22.14
C GLN A 187 17.81 -8.70 21.31
N GLN A 188 17.24 -7.52 21.06
CA GLN A 188 15.98 -7.39 20.32
C GLN A 188 16.09 -7.89 18.87
N TYR A 189 17.28 -7.94 18.28
CA TYR A 189 17.50 -8.34 16.89
C TYR A 189 17.57 -9.85 16.68
N VAL A 190 17.79 -10.62 17.76
CA VAL A 190 17.99 -12.07 17.70
C VAL A 190 16.85 -12.81 16.98
N PRO A 191 15.56 -12.58 17.29
CA PRO A 191 14.45 -13.30 16.64
C PRO A 191 14.37 -13.03 15.14
N GLN A 192 14.52 -11.77 14.72
CA GLN A 192 14.47 -11.42 13.30
C GLN A 192 15.68 -11.96 12.52
N LEU A 193 16.87 -11.99 13.14
CA LEU A 193 18.04 -12.63 12.55
C LEU A 193 17.84 -14.14 12.38
N GLN A 194 17.21 -14.82 13.34
CA GLN A 194 16.85 -16.24 13.22
C GLN A 194 15.93 -16.46 12.03
N ASN A 195 14.85 -15.69 11.92
CA ASN A 195 13.89 -15.80 10.81
C ASN A 195 14.53 -15.54 9.44
N ASN A 196 15.33 -14.48 9.34
CA ASN A 196 16.05 -14.16 8.10
C ASN A 196 17.07 -15.26 7.73
N THR A 197 17.74 -15.85 8.72
CA THR A 197 18.69 -16.95 8.49
C THR A 197 17.98 -18.20 7.99
N ILE A 198 16.81 -18.54 8.55
CA ILE A 198 16.00 -19.68 8.09
C ILE A 198 15.55 -19.44 6.65
N LEU A 199 15.02 -18.25 6.35
CA LEU A 199 14.60 -17.93 4.99
C LEU A 199 15.77 -17.98 3.98
N ARG A 200 16.95 -17.46 4.35
CA ARG A 200 18.17 -17.58 3.54
C ARG A 200 18.59 -19.03 3.34
N LEU A 201 18.56 -19.85 4.38
CA LEU A 201 18.83 -21.27 4.27
C LEU A 201 17.86 -21.93 3.29
N LEU A 202 16.57 -21.70 3.45
CA LEU A 202 15.53 -22.29 2.60
C LEU A 202 15.70 -21.89 1.13
N GLN A 203 15.99 -20.61 0.86
CA GLN A 203 16.29 -20.11 -0.48
C GLN A 203 17.52 -20.80 -1.10
N GLN A 204 18.59 -21.02 -0.31
CA GLN A 204 19.79 -21.71 -0.80
C GLN A 204 19.55 -23.21 -0.99
N VAL A 205 18.84 -23.87 -0.07
CA VAL A 205 18.51 -25.31 -0.15
C VAL A 205 17.62 -25.59 -1.35
N ALA A 206 16.60 -24.76 -1.61
CA ALA A 206 15.70 -24.93 -2.74
C ALA A 206 16.40 -24.85 -4.11
N GLN A 207 17.48 -24.09 -4.20
CA GLN A 207 18.28 -24.01 -5.44
C GLN A 207 19.12 -25.26 -5.70
N ILE A 208 19.40 -26.11 -4.71
CA ILE A 208 20.26 -27.29 -4.86
C ILE A 208 19.48 -28.60 -4.77
N TYR A 209 18.53 -28.66 -3.84
CA TYR A 209 17.79 -29.87 -3.51
C TYR A 209 16.41 -29.82 -4.16
N GLN A 210 16.07 -30.85 -4.93
CA GLN A 210 14.70 -31.05 -5.42
C GLN A 210 13.80 -31.61 -4.30
N SER A 211 14.32 -32.51 -3.47
CA SER A 211 13.63 -33.02 -2.29
C SER A 211 14.58 -33.21 -1.10
N ILE A 212 14.08 -32.97 0.11
CA ILE A 212 14.84 -33.14 1.36
C ILE A 212 13.93 -33.69 2.45
N GLU A 213 14.46 -34.57 3.28
CA GLU A 213 13.75 -35.03 4.48
C GLU A 213 13.61 -33.90 5.51
N PHE A 214 12.44 -33.79 6.12
CA PHE A 214 12.18 -32.78 7.15
C PHE A 214 13.11 -32.96 8.35
N SER A 215 13.40 -34.20 8.74
CA SER A 215 14.37 -34.53 9.80
C SER A 215 15.79 -34.06 9.49
N ARG A 216 16.19 -34.07 8.21
CA ARG A 216 17.48 -33.51 7.78
C ARG A 216 17.47 -32.00 7.92
N LEU A 217 16.40 -31.33 7.51
CA LEU A 217 16.27 -29.87 7.64
C LEU A 217 16.28 -29.42 9.11
N THR A 218 15.60 -30.14 10.00
CA THR A 218 15.66 -29.86 11.46
C THR A 218 17.06 -30.04 12.02
N SER A 219 17.88 -30.97 11.48
CA SER A 219 19.28 -31.11 11.91
C SER A 219 20.18 -29.95 11.45
N LEU A 220 19.79 -29.25 10.37
CA LEU A 220 20.54 -28.10 9.85
C LEU A 220 20.22 -26.82 10.63
N VAL A 221 19.03 -26.71 11.23
CA VAL A 221 18.59 -25.53 11.98
C VAL A 221 18.52 -25.87 13.49
N PRO A 222 19.63 -25.77 14.24
CA PRO A 222 19.67 -26.22 15.63
C PRO A 222 18.99 -25.27 16.63
N PHE A 223 18.63 -24.05 16.22
CA PHE A 223 18.18 -22.98 17.12
C PHE A 223 16.66 -22.75 17.11
N VAL A 224 15.89 -23.54 16.37
CA VAL A 224 14.43 -23.47 16.24
C VAL A 224 13.83 -24.88 16.32
N ASP A 225 12.64 -25.03 16.89
CA ASP A 225 11.93 -26.31 16.92
C ASP A 225 11.29 -26.66 15.58
N ALA A 226 10.90 -27.93 15.44
CA ALA A 226 10.26 -28.44 14.23
C ALA A 226 9.01 -27.63 13.83
N PHE A 227 8.16 -27.21 14.77
CA PHE A 227 6.91 -26.54 14.44
C PHE A 227 7.14 -25.08 14.03
N GLN A 228 8.05 -24.36 14.70
CA GLN A 228 8.44 -23.02 14.27
C GLN A 228 9.13 -23.04 12.91
N LEU A 229 9.96 -24.05 12.62
CA LEU A 229 10.59 -24.22 11.32
C LEU A 229 9.54 -24.46 10.23
N GLU A 230 8.57 -25.34 10.47
CA GLU A 230 7.47 -25.58 9.53
C GLU A 230 6.63 -24.32 9.30
N ARG A 231 6.31 -23.57 10.36
CA ARG A 231 5.62 -22.28 10.25
C ARG A 231 6.39 -21.29 9.39
N ALA A 232 7.71 -21.17 9.58
CA ALA A 232 8.56 -20.32 8.76
C ALA A 232 8.57 -20.74 7.28
N ILE A 233 8.54 -22.05 7.01
CA ILE A 233 8.47 -22.58 5.64
C ILE A 233 7.12 -22.24 4.99
N VAL A 234 6.01 -22.42 5.72
CA VAL A 234 4.66 -22.08 5.22
C VAL A 234 4.52 -20.58 5.00
N ASP A 235 5.03 -19.76 5.92
CA ASP A 235 5.04 -18.31 5.77
C ASP A 235 5.86 -17.90 4.52
N ALA A 236 7.03 -18.47 4.30
CA ALA A 236 7.84 -18.23 3.09
C ALA A 236 7.14 -18.68 1.80
N ALA A 237 6.43 -19.81 1.84
CA ALA A 237 5.67 -20.32 0.69
C ALA A 237 4.48 -19.42 0.34
N ARG A 238 3.76 -18.95 1.37
CA ARG A 238 2.57 -18.09 1.23
C ARG A 238 2.90 -16.71 0.66
N HIS A 239 4.01 -16.12 1.06
CA HIS A 239 4.46 -14.82 0.55
C HIS A 239 5.07 -14.89 -0.86
N CYS A 240 5.12 -16.09 -1.46
CA CYS A 240 5.66 -16.40 -2.79
C CYS A 240 7.19 -16.32 -2.89
N ASP A 241 7.90 -16.50 -1.77
CA ASP A 241 9.36 -16.42 -1.72
C ASP A 241 10.04 -17.78 -1.93
N LEU A 242 9.25 -18.85 -1.84
CA LEU A 242 9.73 -20.21 -1.88
C LEU A 242 8.69 -21.15 -2.50
N GLN A 243 9.08 -21.86 -3.54
CA GLN A 243 8.24 -22.88 -4.14
C GLN A 243 8.50 -24.23 -3.47
N VAL A 244 7.66 -24.60 -2.50
CA VAL A 244 7.79 -25.83 -1.70
C VAL A 244 6.46 -26.58 -1.55
N ARG A 245 6.52 -27.90 -1.55
CA ARG A 245 5.44 -28.82 -1.21
C ARG A 245 5.85 -29.64 0.01
N ILE A 246 4.99 -29.69 1.03
CA ILE A 246 5.23 -30.43 2.26
C ILE A 246 4.41 -31.73 2.20
N ASP A 247 5.08 -32.88 2.36
CA ASP A 247 4.43 -34.18 2.52
C ASP A 247 4.70 -34.73 3.92
N HIS A 248 3.66 -34.71 4.76
CA HIS A 248 3.73 -35.23 6.13
C HIS A 248 3.75 -36.76 6.21
N THR A 249 3.27 -37.47 5.17
CA THR A 249 3.25 -38.94 5.17
C THR A 249 4.67 -39.47 5.00
N SER A 250 5.42 -38.92 4.04
CA SER A 250 6.83 -39.26 3.85
C SER A 250 7.80 -38.43 4.71
N ARG A 251 7.30 -37.38 5.37
CA ARG A 251 8.10 -36.36 6.10
C ARG A 251 9.17 -35.73 5.20
N THR A 252 8.80 -35.36 3.97
CA THR A 252 9.69 -34.74 3.00
C THR A 252 9.18 -33.38 2.54
N LEU A 253 10.11 -32.52 2.11
CA LEU A 253 9.82 -31.29 1.39
C LEU A 253 10.29 -31.46 -0.04
N SER A 254 9.48 -31.04 -1.00
CA SER A 254 9.82 -31.02 -2.43
C SER A 254 9.82 -29.59 -2.95
N PHE A 255 10.91 -29.16 -3.57
CA PHE A 255 11.08 -27.83 -4.14
C PHE A 255 10.89 -27.87 -5.66
N GLY A 256 10.29 -26.82 -6.23
CA GLY A 256 10.28 -26.64 -7.68
C GLY A 256 9.46 -27.65 -8.50
N SER A 257 8.59 -28.44 -7.86
CA SER A 257 7.83 -29.51 -8.54
C SER A 257 6.72 -28.99 -9.45
N ASP A 258 6.27 -27.74 -9.25
CA ASP A 258 5.19 -27.11 -10.00
C ASP A 258 5.75 -26.18 -11.10
N LEU A 259 5.66 -26.62 -12.35
CA LEU A 259 6.27 -25.90 -13.47
C LEU A 259 5.49 -24.65 -13.89
N ASN A 260 4.23 -24.51 -13.45
CA ASN A 260 3.35 -23.38 -13.79
C ASN A 260 3.47 -22.22 -12.78
N TYR A 261 4.35 -22.34 -11.80
CA TYR A 261 4.55 -21.32 -10.79
C TYR A 261 5.21 -20.07 -11.38
N ALA A 262 4.52 -18.93 -11.32
CA ALA A 262 5.09 -17.64 -11.69
C ALA A 262 5.71 -16.99 -10.45
N THR A 263 7.04 -16.90 -10.38
CA THR A 263 7.70 -16.07 -9.37
C THR A 263 7.32 -14.62 -9.58
N ARG A 264 7.00 -13.92 -8.47
CA ARG A 264 6.63 -12.50 -8.48
C ARG A 264 7.82 -11.65 -8.94
N GLU A 265 7.53 -10.43 -9.36
CA GLU A 265 8.47 -9.44 -9.92
C GLU A 265 9.62 -9.01 -8.98
N ASP A 266 9.68 -9.54 -7.75
CA ASP A 266 10.77 -9.25 -6.84
C ASP A 266 12.03 -10.02 -7.28
N ALA A 267 13.07 -9.27 -7.66
CA ALA A 267 14.36 -9.82 -8.06
C ALA A 267 14.91 -10.79 -7.01
N PRO A 268 15.64 -11.85 -7.39
CA PRO A 268 16.24 -12.78 -6.44
C PRO A 268 17.14 -12.01 -5.47
N ILE A 269 16.76 -11.98 -4.20
CA ILE A 269 17.49 -11.26 -3.16
C ILE A 269 18.51 -12.23 -2.55
N GLY A 270 19.79 -11.85 -2.49
CA GLY A 270 20.85 -12.63 -1.83
C GLY A 270 21.65 -13.54 -2.77
N PRO A 271 22.42 -14.50 -2.23
CA PRO A 271 23.29 -15.34 -3.02
C PRO A 271 22.48 -16.27 -3.93
N HIS A 272 22.69 -16.15 -5.23
CA HIS A 272 21.97 -16.88 -6.28
C HIS A 272 22.94 -17.76 -7.06
N LEU A 273 22.69 -19.06 -7.06
CA LEU A 273 23.47 -20.07 -7.79
C LEU A 273 22.76 -20.49 -9.08
N GLN A 274 21.49 -20.88 -9.00
CA GLN A 274 20.70 -21.30 -10.15
C GLN A 274 19.22 -21.02 -9.95
N SER A 275 18.51 -20.76 -11.06
CA SER A 275 17.07 -20.56 -11.07
C SER A 275 16.31 -21.87 -10.85
N MET A 276 15.07 -21.76 -10.35
CA MET A 276 14.18 -22.91 -10.22
C MET A 276 13.73 -23.43 -11.61
N PRO A 277 13.33 -24.71 -11.74
CA PRO A 277 12.89 -25.26 -13.03
C PRO A 277 11.74 -24.47 -13.70
N SER A 278 10.79 -23.96 -12.91
CA SER A 278 9.69 -23.10 -13.37
C SER A 278 10.20 -21.81 -14.02
N GLU A 279 11.17 -21.14 -13.40
CA GLU A 279 11.81 -19.94 -13.96
C GLU A 279 12.65 -20.24 -15.19
N GLN A 280 13.34 -21.39 -15.20
CA GLN A 280 14.15 -21.83 -16.34
C GLN A 280 13.28 -22.04 -17.59
N ILE A 281 12.10 -22.65 -17.43
CA ILE A 281 11.13 -22.82 -18.52
C ILE A 281 10.59 -21.45 -18.96
N ARG A 282 10.19 -20.59 -18.01
CA ARG A 282 9.65 -19.26 -18.31
C ARG A 282 10.64 -18.38 -19.10
N ASN A 283 11.91 -18.40 -18.72
CA ASN A 283 12.95 -17.57 -19.32
C ASN A 283 13.71 -18.28 -20.46
N GLN A 284 13.29 -19.49 -20.88
CA GLN A 284 14.01 -20.32 -21.83
C GLN A 284 14.28 -19.62 -23.17
N LEU A 285 13.28 -18.94 -23.73
CA LEU A 285 13.42 -18.25 -25.02
C LEU A 285 14.35 -17.04 -24.91
N THR A 286 14.31 -16.31 -23.80
CA THR A 286 15.22 -15.18 -23.54
C THR A 286 16.66 -15.66 -23.39
N ALA A 287 16.87 -16.76 -22.64
CA ALA A 287 18.18 -17.38 -22.51
C ALA A 287 18.70 -17.86 -23.86
N MET A 288 17.86 -18.58 -24.64
CA MET A 288 18.19 -19.07 -25.97
C MET A 288 18.54 -17.93 -26.94
N SER A 289 17.74 -16.87 -26.97
CA SER A 289 18.00 -15.68 -27.79
C SER A 289 19.32 -15.00 -27.39
N SER A 290 19.57 -14.83 -26.09
CA SER A 290 20.81 -14.22 -25.61
C SER A 290 22.05 -15.04 -25.98
N VAL A 291 22.02 -16.36 -25.80
CA VAL A 291 23.18 -17.21 -26.14
C VAL A 291 23.35 -17.32 -27.65
N LEU A 292 22.27 -17.36 -28.44
CA LEU A 292 22.34 -17.40 -29.89
C LEU A 292 22.88 -16.08 -30.45
N ALA A 293 22.43 -14.94 -29.93
CA ALA A 293 22.95 -13.62 -30.32
C ALA A 293 24.45 -13.51 -30.03
N LYS A 294 24.89 -13.94 -28.84
CA LYS A 294 26.32 -13.99 -28.48
C LYS A 294 27.11 -14.95 -29.37
N ALA A 295 26.56 -16.12 -29.69
CA ALA A 295 27.20 -17.07 -30.59
C ALA A 295 27.33 -16.51 -32.01
N LEU A 296 26.30 -15.83 -32.51
CA LEU A 296 26.31 -15.20 -33.83
C LEU A 296 27.39 -14.11 -33.92
N GLU A 297 27.53 -13.29 -32.87
CA GLU A 297 28.57 -12.28 -32.75
C GLU A 297 29.98 -12.87 -32.82
N VAL A 298 30.21 -14.03 -32.21
CA VAL A 298 31.51 -14.73 -32.23
C VAL A 298 31.78 -15.42 -33.57
N ILE A 299 30.79 -16.04 -34.21
CA ILE A 299 31.00 -16.87 -35.40
C ILE A 299 31.19 -16.02 -36.67
N LYS A 300 30.44 -14.90 -36.83
CA LYS A 300 30.49 -14.09 -38.07
C LYS A 300 30.61 -12.58 -37.81
N PRO A 301 31.65 -12.12 -37.10
CA PRO A 301 31.81 -10.69 -36.79
C PRO A 301 31.93 -9.84 -38.06
N ALA A 302 32.67 -10.29 -39.08
CA ALA A 302 32.91 -9.51 -40.30
C ALA A 302 31.63 -9.24 -41.12
N HIS A 303 30.75 -10.24 -41.26
CA HIS A 303 29.47 -10.08 -41.96
C HIS A 303 28.53 -9.12 -41.22
N ILE A 304 28.44 -9.26 -39.89
CA ILE A 304 27.60 -8.38 -39.06
C ILE A 304 28.11 -6.94 -39.09
N LEU A 305 29.42 -6.75 -39.05
CA LEU A 305 30.05 -5.43 -39.16
C LEU A 305 29.77 -4.80 -40.53
N GLN A 306 29.90 -5.57 -41.61
CA GLN A 306 29.60 -5.08 -42.95
C GLN A 306 28.13 -4.70 -43.13
N GLU A 307 27.20 -5.54 -42.66
CA GLU A 307 25.76 -5.24 -42.72
C GLU A 307 25.40 -4.00 -41.88
N LYS A 308 25.98 -3.86 -40.68
CA LYS A 308 25.80 -2.65 -39.86
C LYS A 308 26.38 -1.41 -40.53
N GLU A 309 27.53 -1.51 -41.18
CA GLU A 309 28.15 -0.41 -41.91
C GLU A 309 27.31 0.00 -43.12
N GLU A 310 26.78 -0.97 -43.88
CA GLU A 310 25.88 -0.68 -45.01
C GLU A 310 24.59 0.00 -44.54
N GLN A 311 23.97 -0.49 -43.46
CA GLN A 311 22.80 0.15 -42.85
C GLN A 311 23.12 1.56 -42.34
N HIS A 312 24.29 1.76 -41.72
CA HIS A 312 24.76 3.07 -41.29
C HIS A 312 24.94 4.02 -42.47
N GLN A 313 25.60 3.57 -43.53
CA GLN A 313 25.83 4.35 -44.75
C GLN A 313 24.52 4.71 -45.45
N LEU A 314 23.56 3.79 -45.49
CA LEU A 314 22.22 4.04 -46.03
C LEU A 314 21.45 5.07 -45.18
N ALA A 315 21.52 4.98 -43.85
CA ALA A 315 20.93 5.95 -42.94
C ALA A 315 21.56 7.35 -43.09
N VAL A 316 22.89 7.42 -43.19
CA VAL A 316 23.63 8.67 -43.44
C VAL A 316 23.23 9.26 -44.80
N THR A 317 23.15 8.43 -45.84
CA THR A 317 22.74 8.87 -47.18
C THR A 317 21.29 9.38 -47.18
N ALA A 318 20.38 8.69 -46.49
CA ALA A 318 19.00 9.12 -46.33
C ALA A 318 18.93 10.47 -45.59
N TYR A 319 19.72 10.64 -44.53
CA TYR A 319 19.86 11.91 -43.82
C TYR A 319 20.36 13.03 -44.74
N LEU A 320 21.46 12.82 -45.47
CA LEU A 320 22.03 13.82 -46.37
C LEU A 320 21.04 14.25 -47.48
N LYS A 321 20.25 13.32 -48.01
CA LYS A 321 19.20 13.61 -49.00
C LYS A 321 18.03 14.39 -48.40
N ASN A 322 17.64 14.11 -47.15
CA ASN A 322 16.42 14.64 -46.55
C ASN A 322 16.64 15.85 -45.62
N SER A 323 17.86 16.08 -45.14
CA SER A 323 18.17 17.07 -44.09
C SER A 323 17.67 18.48 -44.41
N ARG A 324 17.94 18.99 -45.63
CA ARG A 324 17.47 20.33 -46.04
C ARG A 324 15.95 20.42 -46.15
N LYS A 325 15.30 19.35 -46.66
CA LYS A 325 13.85 19.30 -46.83
C LYS A 325 13.13 19.26 -45.48
N GLU A 326 13.62 18.46 -44.55
CA GLU A 326 13.10 18.42 -43.17
C GLU A 326 13.34 19.74 -42.44
N HIS A 327 14.51 20.37 -42.61
CA HIS A 327 14.77 21.70 -42.05
C HIS A 327 13.77 22.75 -42.53
N GLN A 328 13.49 22.81 -43.84
CA GLN A 328 12.48 23.70 -44.40
C GLN A 328 11.07 23.40 -43.88
N ARG A 329 10.71 22.11 -43.76
CA ARG A 329 9.43 21.69 -43.16
C ARG A 329 9.30 22.14 -41.70
N ILE A 330 10.37 22.05 -40.90
CA ILE A 330 10.37 22.50 -39.51
C ILE A 330 10.20 24.02 -39.42
N LEU A 331 10.90 24.77 -40.28
CA LEU A 331 10.75 26.23 -40.35
C LEU A 331 9.33 26.64 -40.76
N ALA A 332 8.79 26.02 -41.81
CA ALA A 332 7.41 26.26 -42.23
C ALA A 332 6.41 25.90 -41.12
N ARG A 333 6.61 24.77 -40.44
CA ARG A 333 5.79 24.36 -39.30
C ARG A 333 5.87 25.37 -38.16
N ARG A 334 7.04 25.95 -37.87
CA ARG A 334 7.18 27.02 -36.88
C ARG A 334 6.31 28.21 -37.26
N GLN A 335 6.37 28.66 -38.51
CA GLN A 335 5.53 29.75 -39.00
C GLN A 335 4.04 29.43 -38.84
N THR A 336 3.60 28.24 -39.26
CA THR A 336 2.20 27.82 -39.07
C THR A 336 1.77 27.77 -37.60
N ILE A 337 2.66 27.37 -36.69
CA ILE A 337 2.38 27.37 -35.24
C ILE A 337 2.27 28.80 -34.72
N GLU A 338 3.12 29.71 -35.17
CA GLU A 338 3.14 31.13 -34.78
C GLU A 338 1.88 31.84 -35.28
N GLU A 339 1.52 31.68 -36.56
CA GLU A 339 0.27 32.17 -37.15
C GLU A 339 -0.97 31.61 -36.41
N ARG A 340 -0.92 30.33 -36.01
CA ARG A 340 -2.01 29.72 -35.25
C ARG A 340 -2.12 30.30 -33.84
N LYS A 341 -1.00 30.60 -33.18
CA LYS A 341 -0.99 31.27 -31.87
C LYS A 341 -1.56 32.68 -31.98
N GLU A 342 -1.10 33.47 -32.94
CA GLU A 342 -1.62 34.82 -33.19
C GLU A 342 -3.12 34.81 -33.50
N ARG A 343 -3.58 33.83 -34.30
CA ARG A 343 -5.02 33.67 -34.60
C ARG A 343 -5.81 33.31 -33.34
N LEU A 344 -5.31 32.41 -32.49
CA LEU A 344 -5.96 32.05 -31.22
C LEU A 344 -5.98 33.22 -30.23
N GLU A 345 -4.89 33.99 -30.13
CA GLU A 345 -4.82 35.19 -29.32
C GLU A 345 -5.79 36.25 -29.82
N SER A 346 -5.86 36.49 -31.13
CA SER A 346 -6.82 37.42 -31.74
C SER A 346 -8.27 37.02 -31.47
N LEU A 347 -8.58 35.72 -31.53
CA LEU A 347 -9.91 35.18 -31.29
C LEU A 347 -10.31 35.26 -29.81
N ASN A 348 -9.34 35.05 -28.90
CA ASN A 348 -9.53 35.30 -27.47
C ASN A 348 -9.76 36.78 -27.18
N ILE A 349 -8.99 37.69 -27.78
CA ILE A 349 -9.18 39.15 -27.63
C ILE A 349 -10.54 39.59 -28.17
N GLN A 350 -10.98 39.06 -29.30
CA GLN A 350 -12.33 39.33 -29.83
C GLN A 350 -13.42 38.84 -28.88
N ARG A 351 -13.27 37.61 -28.36
CA ARG A 351 -14.21 37.07 -27.38
C ARG A 351 -14.26 37.91 -26.10
N GLU A 352 -13.11 38.34 -25.57
CA GLU A 352 -13.05 39.23 -24.40
C GLU A 352 -13.71 40.59 -24.68
N LYS A 353 -13.53 41.15 -25.89
CA LYS A 353 -14.23 42.38 -26.32
C LYS A 353 -15.74 42.19 -26.43
N GLU A 354 -16.20 41.10 -27.03
CA GLU A 354 -17.63 40.78 -27.12
C GLU A 354 -18.24 40.58 -25.72
N GLU A 355 -17.54 39.90 -24.81
CA GLU A 355 -17.98 39.75 -23.41
C GLU A 355 -18.03 41.11 -22.68
N LEU A 356 -17.09 42.03 -22.95
CA LEU A 356 -17.11 43.40 -22.44
C LEU A 356 -18.26 44.24 -23.03
N GLU A 357 -18.47 44.20 -24.35
CA GLU A 357 -19.56 44.90 -25.02
C GLU A 357 -20.93 44.41 -24.55
N GLN A 358 -21.08 43.10 -24.32
CA GLN A 358 -22.30 42.53 -23.73
C GLN A 358 -22.55 43.08 -22.32
N ARG A 359 -21.51 43.14 -21.47
CA ARG A 359 -21.61 43.74 -20.14
C ARG A 359 -21.95 45.23 -20.20
N GLU A 360 -21.34 45.98 -21.12
CA GLU A 360 -21.65 47.40 -21.31
C GLU A 360 -23.07 47.62 -21.84
N ALA A 361 -23.53 46.79 -22.76
CA ALA A 361 -24.91 46.82 -23.28
C ALA A 361 -25.94 46.49 -22.19
N GLU A 362 -25.65 45.55 -21.31
CA GLU A 362 -26.47 45.28 -20.11
C GLU A 362 -26.50 46.50 -19.18
N LEU A 363 -25.34 47.10 -18.89
CA LEU A 363 -25.25 48.34 -18.10
C LEU A 363 -26.03 49.50 -18.75
N GLN A 364 -25.95 49.67 -20.06
CA GLN A 364 -26.73 50.69 -20.78
C GLN A 364 -28.23 50.40 -20.76
N LYS A 365 -28.65 49.14 -20.88
CA LYS A 365 -30.06 48.75 -20.72
C LYS A 365 -30.57 49.09 -19.31
N VAL A 366 -29.77 48.82 -18.29
CA VAL A 366 -30.08 49.21 -16.90
C VAL A 366 -30.20 50.73 -16.77
N ARG A 367 -29.25 51.50 -17.31
CA ARG A 367 -29.32 52.98 -17.30
C ARG A 367 -30.53 53.54 -18.05
N LYS A 368 -30.87 52.99 -19.23
CA LYS A 368 -32.06 53.41 -19.98
C LYS A 368 -33.35 53.08 -19.24
N ALA A 369 -33.42 51.92 -18.59
CA ALA A 369 -34.56 51.58 -17.74
C ALA A 369 -34.67 52.53 -16.53
N GLU A 370 -33.55 52.97 -15.97
CA GLU A 370 -33.50 53.95 -14.89
C GLU A 370 -33.92 55.36 -15.37
N GLU A 371 -33.45 55.81 -16.54
CA GLU A 371 -33.87 57.07 -17.18
C GLU A 371 -35.36 57.05 -17.58
N GLU A 372 -35.89 55.94 -18.05
CA GLU A 372 -37.33 55.80 -18.34
C GLU A 372 -38.16 55.87 -17.06
N ARG A 373 -37.68 55.28 -15.95
CA ARG A 373 -38.30 55.43 -14.63
C ARG A 373 -38.30 56.91 -14.19
N LEU A 374 -37.16 57.60 -14.33
CA LEU A 374 -37.03 59.03 -14.04
C LEU A 374 -37.88 59.92 -14.97
N ARG A 375 -38.07 59.55 -16.24
CA ARG A 375 -38.96 60.26 -17.18
C ARG A 375 -40.44 60.03 -16.86
N GLN A 376 -40.82 58.85 -16.40
CA GLN A 376 -42.16 58.59 -15.91
C GLN A 376 -42.44 59.40 -14.64
N GLU A 377 -41.48 59.44 -13.72
CA GLU A 377 -41.52 60.28 -12.51
C GLU A 377 -41.56 61.80 -12.83
N ALA A 378 -40.82 62.25 -13.85
CA ALA A 378 -40.84 63.65 -14.30
C ALA A 378 -42.16 64.02 -15.01
N LYS A 379 -42.75 63.12 -15.79
CA LYS A 379 -44.09 63.30 -16.40
C LYS A 379 -45.20 63.32 -15.34
N GLU A 380 -45.03 62.59 -14.24
CA GLU A 380 -45.93 62.66 -13.09
C GLU A 380 -45.76 63.99 -12.34
N ARG A 381 -44.53 64.48 -12.13
CA ARG A 381 -44.25 65.84 -11.60
C ARG A 381 -44.76 67.00 -12.47
N GLU A 382 -44.73 66.85 -13.80
CA GLU A 382 -45.23 67.87 -14.74
C GLU A 382 -46.76 67.92 -14.76
N LYS A 383 -47.43 66.77 -14.58
CA LYS A 383 -48.87 66.70 -14.30
C LYS A 383 -49.24 67.31 -12.95
N GLU A 384 -48.37 67.20 -11.93
CA GLU A 384 -48.54 67.86 -10.63
C GLU A 384 -48.37 69.39 -10.69
N ARG A 385 -47.47 69.94 -11.52
CA ARG A 385 -47.33 71.41 -11.69
C ARG A 385 -48.59 72.08 -12.26
N ILE A 386 -49.25 71.44 -13.22
CA ILE A 386 -50.52 71.91 -13.81
C ILE A 386 -51.67 71.83 -12.78
N LEU A 387 -51.57 70.92 -11.80
CA LEU A 387 -52.53 70.78 -10.71
C LEU A 387 -52.33 71.83 -9.60
N GLN A 388 -51.10 72.26 -9.33
CA GLN A 388 -50.73 73.27 -8.32
C GLN A 388 -51.20 74.70 -8.64
N GLU A 389 -51.27 75.09 -9.92
CA GLU A 389 -51.89 76.38 -10.33
C GLU A 389 -53.40 76.41 -10.06
N HIS A 390 -54.06 75.25 -10.13
CA HIS A 390 -55.47 75.07 -9.82
C HIS A 390 -55.76 74.99 -8.30
N GLU A 391 -54.70 74.90 -7.47
CA GLU A 391 -54.72 74.65 -6.03
C GLU A 391 -54.62 75.93 -5.19
N GLN A 392 -54.06 77.01 -5.74
CA GLN A 392 -54.03 78.33 -5.07
C GLN A 392 -55.44 78.94 -4.90
N ILE A 393 -56.38 78.59 -5.79
CA ILE A 393 -57.79 79.04 -5.73
C ILE A 393 -58.61 78.23 -4.70
N LYS A 394 -58.18 77.01 -4.36
CA LYS A 394 -58.86 76.12 -3.38
C LYS A 394 -58.44 76.36 -1.92
N LYS A 395 -57.30 77.01 -1.68
CA LYS A 395 -56.80 77.37 -0.33
C LYS A 395 -57.73 78.29 0.47
N LYS A 396 -58.69 78.99 -0.17
CA LYS A 396 -59.76 79.75 0.51
C LYS A 396 -60.95 78.90 0.96
N THR A 397 -61.19 77.74 0.35
CA THR A 397 -62.36 76.87 0.61
C THR A 397 -62.02 75.68 1.53
N VAL A 398 -60.73 75.41 1.77
CA VAL A 398 -60.26 74.29 2.61
C VAL A 398 -60.31 74.60 4.12
N ARG A 399 -60.49 75.87 4.51
CA ARG A 399 -60.91 76.21 5.89
C ARG A 399 -62.29 75.62 6.24
N GLU A 400 -63.15 75.36 5.26
CA GLU A 400 -64.51 74.78 5.46
C GLU A 400 -64.57 73.26 5.16
N ARG A 401 -63.51 72.65 4.61
CA ARG A 401 -63.44 71.19 4.35
C ARG A 401 -62.36 70.47 5.18
N LEU A 402 -61.84 71.14 6.21
CA LEU A 402 -61.22 70.50 7.37
C LEU A 402 -62.26 69.72 8.20
N GLU A 403 -63.56 69.98 8.04
CA GLU A 403 -64.65 69.28 8.76
C GLU A 403 -65.12 67.96 8.10
N GLN A 404 -64.55 67.59 6.94
CA GLN A 404 -64.76 66.28 6.31
C GLN A 404 -63.47 65.43 6.30
N ILE A 405 -62.61 65.62 7.29
CA ILE A 405 -61.75 64.56 7.80
C ILE A 405 -62.66 63.40 8.28
N LYS A 406 -62.21 62.14 8.19
CA LYS A 406 -62.76 60.91 8.85
C LYS A 406 -63.49 59.83 8.02
N LYS A 407 -63.51 59.80 6.68
CA LYS A 407 -64.21 58.69 5.95
C LYS A 407 -63.46 57.88 4.88
N THR A 408 -62.12 57.86 4.78
CA THR A 408 -61.41 56.79 4.02
C THR A 408 -59.94 56.59 4.39
N GLU A 409 -59.40 55.40 4.10
CA GLU A 409 -58.71 54.57 5.10
C GLU A 409 -57.17 54.61 5.17
N LEU A 410 -56.44 55.32 4.32
CA LEU A 410 -54.97 55.37 4.45
C LEU A 410 -54.43 56.55 5.27
N GLY A 411 -55.31 57.42 5.78
CA GLY A 411 -55.03 58.21 6.98
C GLY A 411 -55.07 57.39 8.28
N ALA A 412 -55.51 56.12 8.24
CA ALA A 412 -55.69 55.28 9.42
C ALA A 412 -54.52 54.31 9.73
N LYS A 413 -53.39 54.36 8.99
CA LYS A 413 -52.24 53.46 9.25
C LYS A 413 -50.86 54.11 9.37
N ALA A 414 -50.67 55.39 9.04
CA ALA A 414 -49.37 56.07 9.18
C ALA A 414 -49.33 57.16 10.27
N PHE A 415 -50.50 57.58 10.80
CA PHE A 415 -50.68 58.60 11.84
C PHE A 415 -51.70 58.13 12.89
N LYS A 416 -51.47 56.96 13.50
CA LYS A 416 -52.42 56.38 14.45
C LYS A 416 -52.26 56.83 15.89
N ASP A 417 -51.15 57.48 16.26
CA ASP A 417 -50.84 57.83 17.66
C ASP A 417 -50.15 59.20 17.83
N ILE A 418 -50.39 60.19 16.97
CA ILE A 418 -49.86 61.57 17.19
C ILE A 418 -50.99 62.57 16.98
N ASP A 419 -51.34 63.29 18.04
CA ASP A 419 -52.43 64.27 18.09
C ASP A 419 -52.01 65.62 17.49
N ILE A 420 -53.03 66.35 17.03
CA ILE A 420 -52.94 67.53 16.17
C ILE A 420 -52.65 68.83 16.95
N GLU A 421 -52.53 68.77 18.28
CA GLU A 421 -52.07 69.92 19.09
C GLU A 421 -50.54 69.98 19.26
N ASP A 422 -49.80 68.92 18.92
CA ASP A 422 -48.32 68.93 18.92
C ASP A 422 -47.72 69.28 17.54
N LEU A 423 -48.55 69.70 16.57
CA LEU A 423 -48.12 69.99 15.20
C LEU A 423 -47.41 71.34 15.02
N GLU A 424 -47.30 72.16 16.07
CA GLU A 424 -46.45 73.35 16.08
C GLU A 424 -45.02 73.09 16.61
N GLU A 425 -44.68 71.88 17.10
CA GLU A 425 -43.35 71.56 17.65
C GLU A 425 -42.76 70.19 17.19
N LEU A 426 -42.65 69.94 15.88
CA LEU A 426 -41.97 68.73 15.37
C LEU A 426 -40.70 69.04 14.58
N ASP A 427 -39.56 68.63 15.15
CA ASP A 427 -38.21 68.85 14.64
C ASP A 427 -37.89 67.92 13.43
N PRO A 428 -37.15 68.39 12.40
CA PRO A 428 -36.88 67.66 11.15
C PRO A 428 -36.22 66.28 11.31
N ASP A 429 -35.60 66.00 12.45
CA ASP A 429 -34.92 64.73 12.73
C ASP A 429 -35.89 63.54 12.90
N PHE A 430 -37.13 63.77 13.34
CA PHE A 430 -38.13 62.71 13.49
C PHE A 430 -38.68 62.23 12.12
N ILE A 431 -38.73 63.13 11.14
CA ILE A 431 -39.10 62.82 9.75
C ILE A 431 -38.02 61.95 9.11
N MET A 432 -36.74 62.27 9.37
CA MET A 432 -35.60 61.53 8.85
C MET A 432 -35.51 60.11 9.45
N ALA A 433 -35.81 59.95 10.74
CA ALA A 433 -35.85 58.64 11.40
C ALA A 433 -36.94 57.70 10.83
N LYS A 434 -38.13 58.24 10.53
CA LYS A 434 -39.22 57.47 9.92
C LYS A 434 -38.90 57.06 8.48
N GLN A 435 -38.14 57.90 7.77
CA GLN A 435 -37.66 57.62 6.42
C GLN A 435 -36.59 56.51 6.39
N VAL A 436 -35.72 56.44 7.41
CA VAL A 436 -34.77 55.33 7.61
C VAL A 436 -35.48 54.02 7.94
N GLU A 437 -36.52 54.06 8.78
CA GLU A 437 -37.32 52.87 9.10
C GLU A 437 -38.05 52.32 7.86
N GLN A 438 -38.48 53.22 6.96
CA GLN A 438 -39.09 52.85 5.68
C GLN A 438 -38.09 52.16 4.74
N LEU A 439 -36.85 52.66 4.66
CA LEU A 439 -35.76 52.06 3.87
C LEU A 439 -35.36 50.67 4.40
N GLU A 440 -35.36 50.47 5.71
CA GLU A 440 -35.09 49.13 6.30
C GLU A 440 -36.22 48.13 6.00
N LYS A 441 -37.47 48.59 5.93
CA LYS A 441 -38.60 47.76 5.49
C LYS A 441 -38.48 47.36 4.03
N GLU A 442 -38.12 48.29 3.13
CA GLU A 442 -37.90 47.98 1.71
C GLU A 442 -36.76 46.96 1.51
N LYS A 443 -35.69 47.04 2.31
CA LYS A 443 -34.59 46.07 2.27
C LYS A 443 -35.03 44.67 2.71
N LYS A 444 -35.90 44.57 3.73
CA LYS A 444 -36.49 43.30 4.17
C LYS A 444 -37.41 42.71 3.10
N GLU A 445 -38.23 43.52 2.44
CA GLU A 445 -39.10 43.08 1.34
C GLU A 445 -38.28 42.58 0.13
N LEU A 446 -37.15 43.23 -0.18
CA LEU A 446 -36.24 42.76 -1.24
C LEU A 446 -35.63 41.39 -0.89
N GLN A 447 -35.22 41.18 0.36
CA GLN A 447 -34.72 39.87 0.82
C GLN A 447 -35.79 38.78 0.75
N GLU A 448 -37.05 39.08 1.05
CA GLU A 448 -38.14 38.11 0.87
C GLU A 448 -38.40 37.77 -0.61
N ARG A 449 -38.30 38.75 -1.52
CA ARG A 449 -38.38 38.47 -2.97
C ARG A 449 -37.26 37.55 -3.44
N LEU A 450 -36.04 37.75 -2.96
CA LEU A 450 -34.90 36.88 -3.28
C LEU A 450 -35.10 35.45 -2.77
N LYS A 451 -35.60 35.28 -1.53
CA LYS A 451 -35.95 33.94 -1.00
C LYS A 451 -37.03 33.23 -1.82
N ASN A 452 -37.98 33.97 -2.39
CA ASN A 452 -39.00 33.39 -3.26
C ASN A 452 -38.44 32.99 -4.64
N GLN A 453 -37.45 33.71 -5.16
CA GLN A 453 -36.75 33.31 -6.39
C GLN A 453 -35.90 32.05 -6.18
N GLU A 454 -35.23 31.93 -5.03
CA GLU A 454 -34.48 30.72 -4.66
C GLU A 454 -35.38 29.48 -4.68
N LYS A 455 -36.57 29.56 -4.05
CA LYS A 455 -37.57 28.48 -4.11
C LYS A 455 -38.03 28.15 -5.54
N LYS A 456 -38.12 29.16 -6.41
CA LYS A 456 -38.51 28.97 -7.82
C LYS A 456 -37.43 28.21 -8.60
N ILE A 457 -36.16 28.44 -8.29
CA ILE A 457 -35.04 27.70 -8.87
C ILE A 457 -35.08 26.23 -8.40
N ASP A 458 -35.28 26.00 -7.11
CA ASP A 458 -35.41 24.64 -6.56
C ASP A 458 -36.57 23.85 -7.20
N TYR A 459 -37.72 24.50 -7.40
CA TYR A 459 -38.86 23.86 -8.09
C TYR A 459 -38.56 23.55 -9.55
N PHE A 460 -37.79 24.41 -10.23
CA PHE A 460 -37.39 24.19 -11.61
C PHE A 460 -36.38 23.04 -11.74
N GLU A 461 -35.39 22.94 -10.84
CA GLU A 461 -34.46 21.81 -10.81
C GLU A 461 -35.18 20.49 -10.49
N ARG A 462 -36.14 20.52 -9.57
CA ARG A 462 -36.98 19.35 -9.28
C ARG A 462 -37.78 18.90 -10.50
N ALA A 463 -38.36 19.83 -11.25
CA ALA A 463 -39.09 19.53 -12.48
C ALA A 463 -38.17 18.89 -13.53
N LYS A 464 -36.96 19.41 -13.73
CA LYS A 464 -35.96 18.80 -14.62
C LYS A 464 -35.64 17.35 -14.23
N ARG A 465 -35.38 17.11 -12.94
CA ARG A 465 -35.09 15.74 -12.46
C ARG A 465 -36.27 14.79 -12.64
N LEU A 466 -37.50 15.27 -12.49
CA LEU A 466 -38.70 14.45 -12.73
C LEU A 466 -38.83 14.03 -14.20
N GLU A 467 -38.44 14.88 -15.14
CA GLU A 467 -38.37 14.54 -16.58
C GLU A 467 -37.19 13.64 -16.92
N GLU A 468 -36.05 13.76 -16.23
CA GLU A 468 -34.87 12.92 -16.46
C GLU A 468 -35.03 11.47 -15.94
N ILE A 469 -35.74 11.27 -14.82
CA ILE A 469 -35.89 9.94 -14.19
C ILE A 469 -36.45 8.88 -15.17
N PRO A 470 -37.52 9.14 -15.96
CA PRO A 470 -38.02 8.20 -16.95
C PRO A 470 -36.98 7.82 -18.02
N LEU A 471 -36.21 8.79 -18.50
CA LEU A 471 -35.18 8.56 -19.53
C LEU A 471 -34.05 7.68 -18.98
N ILE A 472 -33.62 7.93 -17.74
CA ILE A 472 -32.61 7.11 -17.06
C ILE A 472 -33.11 5.68 -16.87
N LYS A 473 -34.37 5.50 -16.46
CA LYS A 473 -34.98 4.16 -16.33
C LYS A 473 -35.03 3.42 -17.67
N SER A 474 -35.39 4.11 -18.75
CA SER A 474 -35.39 3.54 -20.11
C SER A 474 -33.99 3.10 -20.53
N ALA A 475 -32.98 3.95 -20.32
CA ALA A 475 -31.59 3.62 -20.64
C ALA A 475 -31.08 2.41 -19.84
N TYR A 476 -31.46 2.30 -18.57
CA TYR A 476 -31.10 1.16 -17.72
C TYR A 476 -31.77 -0.14 -18.20
N GLU A 477 -33.01 -0.08 -18.66
CA GLU A 477 -33.72 -1.25 -19.22
C GLU A 477 -33.08 -1.73 -20.53
N GLU A 478 -32.71 -0.80 -21.42
CA GLU A 478 -31.97 -1.13 -22.64
C GLU A 478 -30.60 -1.73 -22.35
N GLN A 479 -29.90 -1.20 -21.33
CA GLN A 479 -28.63 -1.77 -20.89
C GLN A 479 -28.81 -3.18 -20.35
N ARG A 480 -29.85 -3.44 -19.54
CA ARG A 480 -30.14 -4.77 -19.00
C ARG A 480 -30.36 -5.80 -20.10
N ILE A 481 -31.04 -5.43 -21.19
CA ILE A 481 -31.26 -6.32 -22.34
C ILE A 481 -29.92 -6.64 -23.02
N LYS A 482 -29.10 -5.62 -23.31
CA LYS A 482 -27.77 -5.81 -23.94
C LYS A 482 -26.85 -6.67 -23.08
N ASP A 483 -26.86 -6.47 -21.77
CA ASP A 483 -26.04 -7.24 -20.84
C ASP A 483 -26.50 -8.71 -20.78
N MET A 484 -27.81 -8.96 -20.88
CA MET A 484 -28.37 -10.32 -20.98
C MET A 484 -27.95 -11.00 -22.29
N ASP A 485 -28.09 -10.31 -23.43
CA ASP A 485 -27.69 -10.84 -24.75
C ASP A 485 -26.18 -11.17 -24.78
N LEU A 486 -25.35 -10.31 -24.19
CA LEU A 486 -23.91 -10.53 -24.07
C LEU A 486 -23.59 -11.75 -23.19
N TRP A 487 -24.32 -11.91 -22.07
CA TRP A 487 -24.15 -13.05 -21.19
C TRP A 487 -24.53 -14.37 -21.87
N GLU A 488 -25.63 -14.38 -22.63
CA GLU A 488 -26.05 -15.56 -23.41
C GLU A 488 -24.99 -15.96 -24.44
N GLN A 489 -24.42 -14.99 -25.18
CA GLN A 489 -23.33 -15.26 -26.14
C GLN A 489 -22.09 -15.85 -25.44
N GLN A 490 -21.70 -15.31 -24.29
CA GLN A 490 -20.55 -15.81 -23.52
C GLN A 490 -20.80 -17.23 -22.98
N GLU A 491 -22.02 -17.53 -22.55
CA GLU A 491 -22.38 -18.86 -22.06
C GLU A 491 -22.39 -19.89 -23.20
N GLU A 492 -22.87 -19.53 -24.40
CA GLU A 492 -22.78 -20.37 -25.60
C GLU A 492 -21.32 -20.65 -25.99
N GLU A 493 -20.45 -19.64 -26.00
CA GLU A 493 -19.01 -19.82 -26.24
C GLU A 493 -18.35 -20.74 -25.19
N ARG A 494 -18.74 -20.60 -23.92
CA ARG A 494 -18.24 -21.44 -22.83
C ARG A 494 -18.66 -22.91 -22.99
N ILE A 495 -19.91 -23.15 -23.37
CA ILE A 495 -20.43 -24.51 -23.56
C ILE A 495 -19.75 -25.16 -24.77
N THR A 496 -19.59 -24.44 -25.88
CA THR A 496 -18.94 -24.96 -27.09
C THR A 496 -17.46 -25.30 -26.86
N THR A 497 -16.73 -24.45 -26.12
CA THR A 497 -15.35 -24.75 -25.72
C THR A 497 -15.26 -25.98 -24.82
N MET A 498 -16.13 -26.12 -23.82
CA MET A 498 -16.17 -27.32 -22.96
C MET A 498 -16.48 -28.60 -23.73
N GLN A 499 -17.37 -28.54 -24.73
CA GLN A 499 -17.66 -29.69 -25.59
C GLN A 499 -16.43 -30.12 -26.41
N LEU A 500 -15.72 -29.15 -26.99
CA LEU A 500 -14.52 -29.39 -27.78
C LEU A 500 -13.35 -29.92 -26.93
N GLU A 501 -13.18 -29.42 -25.71
CA GLU A 501 -12.21 -29.96 -24.76
C GLU A 501 -12.53 -31.40 -24.36
N ARG A 502 -13.80 -31.70 -24.10
CA ARG A 502 -14.26 -33.06 -23.77
C ARG A 502 -14.00 -34.03 -24.93
N GLU A 503 -14.25 -33.61 -26.17
CA GLU A 503 -13.99 -34.42 -27.35
C GLU A 503 -12.50 -34.77 -27.45
N LYS A 504 -11.62 -33.78 -27.35
CA LYS A 504 -10.15 -33.99 -27.32
C LYS A 504 -9.72 -34.89 -26.16
N ALA A 505 -10.31 -34.74 -24.98
CA ALA A 505 -10.01 -35.58 -23.81
C ALA A 505 -10.40 -37.04 -24.05
N LEU A 506 -11.54 -37.30 -24.70
CA LEU A 506 -11.94 -38.65 -25.10
C LEU A 506 -11.01 -39.25 -26.16
N GLU A 507 -10.59 -38.46 -27.15
CA GLU A 507 -9.58 -38.90 -28.12
C GLU A 507 -8.25 -39.27 -27.44
N HIS A 508 -7.78 -38.44 -26.51
CA HIS A 508 -6.57 -38.71 -25.73
C HIS A 508 -6.72 -39.95 -24.86
N LYS A 509 -7.86 -40.14 -24.20
CA LYS A 509 -8.16 -41.36 -23.42
C LYS A 509 -8.09 -42.60 -24.31
N ASN A 510 -8.69 -42.56 -25.50
CA ASN A 510 -8.66 -43.67 -26.47
C ASN A 510 -7.26 -43.92 -27.04
N ARG A 511 -6.44 -42.88 -27.19
CA ARG A 511 -5.04 -43.03 -27.59
C ARG A 511 -4.21 -43.69 -26.48
N MET A 512 -4.40 -43.28 -25.22
CA MET A 512 -3.64 -43.77 -24.07
C MET A 512 -4.08 -45.16 -23.61
N SER A 513 -5.33 -45.57 -23.86
CA SER A 513 -5.80 -46.93 -23.52
C SER A 513 -4.99 -48.03 -24.21
N ARG A 514 -4.40 -47.74 -25.37
CA ARG A 514 -3.51 -48.66 -26.11
C ARG A 514 -2.26 -49.06 -25.32
N MET A 515 -1.83 -48.24 -24.35
CA MET A 515 -0.64 -48.48 -23.53
C MET A 515 -0.94 -49.21 -22.22
N LEU A 516 -2.20 -49.57 -21.94
CA LEU A 516 -2.57 -50.22 -20.69
C LEU A 516 -1.90 -51.59 -20.54
N GLU A 517 -1.84 -52.36 -21.61
CA GLU A 517 -1.20 -53.69 -21.62
C GLU A 517 0.31 -53.58 -21.33
N ASP A 518 1.00 -52.64 -21.98
CA ASP A 518 2.43 -52.38 -21.75
C ASP A 518 2.71 -51.91 -20.32
N ARG A 519 1.83 -51.04 -19.78
CA ARG A 519 1.90 -50.61 -18.38
C ARG A 519 1.77 -51.81 -17.44
N ASP A 520 0.78 -52.66 -17.67
CA ASP A 520 0.51 -53.79 -16.79
C ASP A 520 1.64 -54.82 -16.84
N LEU A 521 2.18 -55.10 -18.03
CA LEU A 521 3.38 -55.93 -18.20
C LEU A 521 4.60 -55.33 -17.48
N PHE A 522 4.83 -54.02 -17.60
CA PHE A 522 5.92 -53.34 -16.91
C PHE A 522 5.77 -53.41 -15.39
N VAL A 523 4.58 -53.14 -14.87
CA VAL A 523 4.27 -53.21 -13.43
C VAL A 523 4.43 -54.64 -12.91
N MET A 524 3.99 -55.65 -13.66
CA MET A 524 4.18 -57.06 -13.29
C MET A 524 5.66 -57.42 -13.21
N ARG A 525 6.48 -57.04 -14.20
CA ARG A 525 7.94 -57.26 -14.16
C ARG A 525 8.59 -56.57 -12.97
N LEU A 526 8.20 -55.33 -12.69
CA LEU A 526 8.73 -54.56 -11.56
C LEU A 526 8.38 -55.20 -10.21
N LYS A 527 7.12 -55.66 -10.06
CA LYS A 527 6.66 -56.37 -8.86
C LYS A 527 7.40 -57.68 -8.67
N ALA A 528 7.55 -58.48 -9.73
CA ALA A 528 8.29 -59.75 -9.69
C ALA A 528 9.77 -59.54 -9.31
N ALA A 529 10.44 -58.54 -9.89
CA ALA A 529 11.84 -58.22 -9.58
C ALA A 529 12.03 -57.74 -8.13
N ARG A 530 11.01 -57.12 -7.53
CA ARG A 530 11.04 -56.62 -6.15
C ARG A 530 10.47 -57.61 -5.13
N GLN A 531 9.93 -58.74 -5.57
CA GLN A 531 9.28 -59.71 -4.68
C GLN A 531 10.29 -60.35 -3.73
N SER A 532 11.49 -60.71 -4.22
CA SER A 532 12.56 -61.25 -3.36
C SER A 532 12.99 -60.28 -2.27
N VAL A 533 13.17 -59.00 -2.62
CA VAL A 533 13.52 -57.93 -1.66
C VAL A 533 12.40 -57.72 -0.64
N TYR A 534 11.14 -57.84 -1.06
CA TYR A 534 9.99 -57.75 -0.15
C TYR A 534 9.94 -58.94 0.81
N GLU A 535 10.14 -60.15 0.33
CA GLU A 535 10.16 -61.37 1.15
C GLU A 535 11.31 -61.37 2.17
N GLU A 536 12.49 -60.88 1.80
CA GLU A 536 13.62 -60.67 2.75
C GLU A 536 13.27 -59.64 3.83
N LYS A 537 12.67 -58.50 3.45
CA LYS A 537 12.23 -57.49 4.42
C LYS A 537 11.10 -57.99 5.31
N LEU A 538 10.21 -58.83 4.78
CA LEU A 538 9.12 -59.44 5.54
C LEU A 538 9.68 -60.39 6.60
N LYS A 539 10.66 -61.25 6.25
CA LYS A 539 11.34 -62.12 7.21
C LYS A 539 12.05 -61.33 8.31
N GLN A 540 12.81 -60.29 7.95
CA GLN A 540 13.47 -59.42 8.94
C GLN A 540 12.46 -58.73 9.86
N PHE A 541 11.29 -58.37 9.34
CA PHE A 541 10.22 -57.79 10.14
C PHE A 541 9.59 -58.80 11.10
N GLU A 542 9.32 -60.03 10.64
CA GLU A 542 8.79 -61.11 11.47
C GLU A 542 9.75 -61.51 12.60
N GLU A 543 11.06 -61.55 12.32
CA GLU A 543 12.10 -61.79 13.33
C GLU A 543 12.10 -60.71 14.42
N ARG A 544 12.11 -59.42 14.02
CA ARG A 544 12.03 -58.30 14.98
C ARG A 544 10.72 -58.31 15.77
N LEU A 545 9.61 -58.67 15.13
CA LEU A 545 8.31 -58.78 15.79
C LEU A 545 8.33 -59.88 16.84
N ALA A 546 8.97 -61.02 16.57
CA ALA A 546 9.13 -62.12 17.51
C ALA A 546 10.01 -61.72 18.70
N GLU A 547 11.13 -61.05 18.45
CA GLU A 547 12.01 -60.50 19.50
C GLU A 547 11.29 -59.49 20.40
N GLU A 548 10.55 -58.53 19.83
CA GLU A 548 9.76 -57.58 20.60
C GLU A 548 8.66 -58.26 21.43
N ARG A 549 7.99 -59.27 20.86
CA ARG A 549 6.98 -60.05 21.60
C ARG A 549 7.59 -60.78 22.78
N HIS A 550 8.79 -61.35 22.61
CA HIS A 550 9.54 -62.00 23.69
C HIS A 550 9.94 -61.01 24.79
N ASN A 551 10.50 -59.86 24.40
CA ASN A 551 10.90 -58.80 25.33
C ASN A 551 9.71 -58.27 26.15
N ARG A 552 8.56 -57.99 25.50
CA ARG A 552 7.33 -57.55 26.21
C ARG A 552 6.76 -58.61 27.15
N LEU A 553 6.96 -59.89 26.86
CA LEU A 553 6.53 -61.00 27.74
C LEU A 553 7.44 -61.09 28.97
N GLU A 554 8.76 -60.99 28.78
CA GLU A 554 9.74 -60.97 29.88
C GLU A 554 9.56 -59.75 30.78
N GLU A 555 9.30 -58.57 30.20
CA GLU A 555 9.04 -57.35 30.96
C GLU A 555 7.75 -57.45 31.78
N ARG A 556 6.67 -58.00 31.21
CA ARG A 556 5.45 -58.30 31.98
C ARG A 556 5.67 -59.32 33.10
N LYS A 557 6.56 -60.32 32.91
CA LYS A 557 6.91 -61.25 33.99
C LYS A 557 7.68 -60.54 35.11
N ARG A 558 8.60 -59.63 34.78
CA ARG A 558 9.35 -58.83 35.78
C ARG A 558 8.41 -57.93 36.57
N GLN A 559 7.55 -57.19 35.88
CA GLN A 559 6.53 -56.32 36.50
C GLN A 559 5.63 -57.11 37.45
N ARG A 560 5.12 -58.29 37.05
CA ARG A 560 4.31 -59.14 37.94
C ARG A 560 5.06 -59.65 39.17
N LYS A 561 6.36 -59.92 39.07
CA LYS A 561 7.19 -60.32 40.23
C LYS A 561 7.40 -59.14 41.18
N GLU A 562 7.62 -57.96 40.64
CA GLU A 562 7.84 -56.74 41.40
C GLU A 562 6.56 -56.25 42.08
N GLU A 563 5.42 -56.27 41.38
CA GLU A 563 4.09 -56.02 41.93
C GLU A 563 3.77 -56.97 43.09
N ARG A 564 3.97 -58.29 42.93
CA ARG A 564 3.77 -59.26 44.03
C ARG A 564 4.65 -58.99 45.25
N ARG A 565 5.85 -58.50 45.03
CA ARG A 565 6.79 -58.15 46.11
C ARG A 565 6.34 -56.88 46.83
N ILE A 566 5.88 -55.88 46.08
CA ILE A 566 5.33 -54.63 46.62
C ILE A 566 4.04 -54.90 47.41
N THR A 567 3.12 -55.71 46.87
CA THR A 567 1.88 -56.07 47.58
C THR A 567 2.16 -56.84 48.86
N TYR A 568 3.11 -57.79 48.84
CA TYR A 568 3.52 -58.52 50.04
C TYR A 568 4.11 -57.61 51.12
N HIS A 569 4.99 -56.67 50.76
CA HIS A 569 5.54 -55.71 51.71
C HIS A 569 4.46 -54.77 52.27
N ARG A 570 3.52 -54.32 51.43
CA ARG A 570 2.42 -53.46 51.83
C ARG A 570 1.42 -54.17 52.76
N GLU A 571 1.05 -55.42 52.47
CA GLU A 571 0.20 -56.24 53.34
C GLU A 571 0.86 -56.47 54.70
N LYS A 572 2.18 -56.67 54.72
CA LYS A 572 2.95 -56.83 55.96
C LYS A 572 3.01 -55.55 56.79
N GLU A 573 3.18 -54.39 56.15
CA GLU A 573 3.13 -53.07 56.81
C GLU A 573 1.71 -52.76 57.35
N GLU A 574 0.66 -53.09 56.60
CA GLU A 574 -0.74 -52.94 57.03
C GLU A 574 -1.12 -53.92 58.18
N GLU A 575 -0.52 -55.11 58.26
CA GLU A 575 -0.64 -56.01 59.41
C GLU A 575 0.16 -55.56 60.64
N GLU A 576 1.34 -54.97 60.45
CA GLU A 576 2.13 -54.39 61.54
C GLU A 576 1.44 -53.13 62.10
N GLN A 577 0.81 -52.31 61.25
CA GLN A 577 -0.02 -51.17 61.67
C GLN A 577 -1.30 -51.61 62.41
N ARG A 578 -2.03 -52.63 61.92
CA ARG A 578 -3.19 -53.17 62.64
C ARG A 578 -2.83 -53.74 64.01
N ARG A 579 -1.68 -54.43 64.13
CA ARG A 579 -1.18 -54.92 65.42
C ARG A 579 -0.77 -53.80 66.38
N ALA A 580 -0.27 -52.68 65.85
CA ALA A 580 0.03 -51.50 66.66
C ALA A 580 -1.24 -50.76 67.13
N GLU A 581 -2.28 -50.71 66.28
CA GLU A 581 -3.59 -50.14 66.65
C GLU A 581 -4.35 -51.00 67.67
N GLU A 582 -4.29 -52.34 67.56
CA GLU A 582 -4.86 -53.26 68.55
C GLU A 582 -4.14 -53.27 69.90
N GLN A 583 -2.88 -52.78 69.97
CA GLN A 583 -2.14 -52.61 71.24
C GLN A 583 -2.37 -51.24 71.90
N MET A 584 -3.05 -50.31 71.21
CA MET A 584 -3.36 -48.96 71.70
C MET A 584 -4.82 -48.79 72.17
N LEU A 585 -5.59 -49.88 72.16
CA LEU A 585 -6.92 -50.06 72.78
C LEU A 585 -6.78 -50.94 74.03
#